data_AF-A0A2V7Z7K6-F1
#
_entry.id   AF-A0A2V7Z7K6-F1
#
_cell.length_a   1.000
_cell.length_b   1.000
_cell.length_c   1.000
_cell.angle_alpha   90.00
_cell.angle_beta   90.00
_cell.angle_gamma   90.00
#
_symmetry.space_group_name_H-M   'P 1'
#
loop_
_entity.id
_entity.type
_entity.pdbx_description
1 polymer ?
#
loop_
_entity_poly.entity_id
_entity_poly.type
_entity_poly.pdbx_seq_one_letter_code
_entity_poly.pdbx_strand_id
1 'polypeptide(L)' 'MYLRVLGSAVTAEAIRRLKATNTILLWANARDSASRFYERFGFTSAPGSGYTPPGTGRPHRLIELDLVQSSMRV' A
#
# COMPACT_ATOMS: atom_id res chain seq x y z
N MET A 1 1.43 -16.20 -13.07
CA MET A 1 0.21 -15.37 -13.22
C MET A 1 -0.81 -15.50 -12.07
N TYR A 2 -0.64 -16.40 -11.08
CA TYR A 2 -1.55 -16.57 -9.93
C TYR A 2 -1.30 -15.67 -8.71
N LEU A 3 -0.08 -15.12 -8.56
CA LEU A 3 0.31 -14.28 -7.41
C LEU A 3 -0.53 -13.00 -7.25
N ARG A 4 -1.15 -12.50 -8.32
CA ARG A 4 -1.99 -11.29 -8.28
C ARG A 4 -3.28 -11.50 -7.49
N VAL A 5 -3.87 -12.69 -7.55
CA VAL A 5 -5.17 -12.96 -6.89
C VAL A 5 -4.98 -13.11 -5.37
N LEU A 6 -3.96 -13.86 -4.95
CA LEU A 6 -3.66 -14.05 -3.53
C LEU A 6 -3.18 -12.74 -2.89
N GLY A 7 -2.31 -11.98 -3.57
CA GLY A 7 -1.87 -10.67 -3.10
C GLY A 7 -3.07 -9.74 -2.86
N SER A 8 -3.99 -9.66 -3.82
CA SER A 8 -5.19 -8.84 -3.69
C SER A 8 -6.07 -9.25 -2.51
N ALA A 9 -6.30 -10.56 -2.31
CA ALA A 9 -7.11 -11.07 -1.21
C ALA A 9 -6.49 -10.75 0.16
N VAL A 10 -5.18 -10.96 0.30
CA VAL A 10 -4.45 -10.65 1.54
C VAL A 10 -4.48 -9.15 1.84
N THR A 11 -4.21 -8.30 0.84
CA THR A 11 -4.24 -6.84 1.01
C THR A 11 -5.65 -6.35 1.37
N ALA A 12 -6.70 -6.85 0.70
CA ALA A 12 -8.08 -6.48 1.00
C ALA A 12 -8.48 -6.85 2.45
N GLU A 13 -8.15 -8.07 2.88
CA GLU A 13 -8.47 -8.54 4.22
C GLU A 13 -7.68 -7.78 5.30
N ALA A 14 -6.41 -7.45 5.06
CA ALA A 14 -5.62 -6.62 5.96
C ALA A 14 -6.25 -5.23 6.14
N ILE A 15 -6.61 -4.56 5.04
CA ILE A 15 -7.29 -3.26 5.08
C ILE A 15 -8.61 -3.36 5.85
N ARG A 16 -9.43 -4.40 5.58
CA ARG A 16 -10.71 -4.61 6.27
C ARG A 16 -10.53 -4.72 7.79
N ARG A 17 -9.53 -5.49 8.25
CA ARG A 17 -9.24 -5.65 9.68
C ARG A 17 -8.73 -4.36 10.32
N LEU A 18 -7.85 -3.64 9.65
CA LEU A 18 -7.29 -2.39 10.17
C LEU A 18 -8.32 -1.26 10.22
N LYS A 19 -9.32 -1.26 9.33
CA LYS A 19 -10.46 -0.34 9.42
C LYS A 19 -11.38 -0.62 10.60
N ALA A 20 -11.35 -1.82 11.17
CA ALA A 20 -12.11 -2.17 12.37
C ALA A 20 -11.38 -1.82 13.67
N THR A 21 -10.17 -1.26 13.59
CA THR A 21 -9.37 -0.78 14.72
C THR A 21 -9.23 0.75 14.65
N ASN A 22 -8.60 1.35 15.65
CA ASN A 22 -8.25 2.79 15.62
C ASN A 22 -6.99 3.08 14.79
N THR A 23 -6.70 2.26 13.77
CA THR A 23 -5.54 2.45 12.91
C THR A 23 -5.84 3.52 11.88
N ILE A 24 -5.01 4.56 11.85
CA ILE A 24 -5.20 5.72 10.98
C ILE A 24 -4.41 5.64 9.68
N LEU A 25 -3.30 4.90 9.67
CA LEU A 25 -2.35 4.84 8.57
C LEU A 25 -1.81 3.42 8.39
N LEU A 26 -1.81 2.94 7.15
CA LEU A 26 -1.07 1.76 6.73
C LEU A 26 0.02 2.18 5.75
N TRP A 27 1.27 1.80 6.00
CA TRP A 27 2.39 2.15 5.14
C TRP A 27 3.29 0.95 4.83
N ALA A 28 4.03 1.02 3.73
CA ALA A 28 5.00 0.00 3.34
C ALA A 28 6.09 0.57 2.42
N ASN A 29 7.27 -0.07 2.42
CA ASN A 29 8.28 0.15 1.39
C ASN A 29 7.98 -0.77 0.20
N ALA A 30 7.37 -0.21 -0.85
CA ALA A 30 7.00 -0.95 -2.04
C ALA A 30 8.08 -0.80 -3.13
N ARG A 31 8.25 -1.84 -3.94
CA ARG A 31 9.01 -1.73 -5.19
C ARG A 31 8.24 -0.88 -6.18
N ASP A 32 8.93 -0.04 -6.95
CA ASP A 32 8.29 0.80 -7.97
C ASP A 32 7.54 -0.05 -9.02
N SER A 33 8.08 -1.23 -9.34
CA SER A 33 7.42 -2.19 -10.25
C SER A 33 6.06 -2.72 -9.75
N ALA A 34 5.77 -2.58 -8.45
CA ALA A 34 4.52 -3.01 -7.82
C ALA A 34 3.54 -1.85 -7.56
N SER A 35 3.87 -0.59 -7.88
CA SER A 35 3.04 0.57 -7.53
C SER A 35 1.60 0.45 -8.04
N ARG A 36 1.41 0.05 -9.31
CA ARG A 36 0.08 -0.20 -9.91
C ARG A 36 -0.75 -1.27 -9.21
N PHE A 37 -0.15 -2.15 -8.40
CA PHE A 37 -0.91 -3.09 -7.59
C PHE A 37 -1.51 -2.37 -6.38
N TYR A 38 -0.69 -1.62 -5.63
CA TYR A 38 -1.11 -0.92 -4.42
C TYR A 38 -2.03 0.27 -4.69
N GLU A 39 -1.83 1.00 -5.80
CA GLU A 39 -2.69 2.11 -6.24
C GLU A 39 -4.16 1.70 -6.37
N ARG A 40 -4.46 0.44 -6.74
CA ARG A 40 -5.84 -0.08 -6.82
C ARG A 40 -6.54 -0.16 -5.46
N PHE A 41 -5.76 -0.23 -4.38
CA PHE A 41 -6.26 -0.24 -3.01
C PHE A 41 -6.31 1.16 -2.40
N GLY A 42 -5.97 2.19 -3.16
CA GLY A 42 -5.96 3.58 -2.71
C GLY A 42 -4.65 4.02 -2.05
N PHE A 43 -3.59 3.20 -2.09
CA PHE A 43 -2.28 3.64 -1.63
C PHE A 43 -1.74 4.76 -2.52
N THR A 44 -1.10 5.74 -1.89
CA THR A 44 -0.38 6.82 -2.56
C THR A 44 1.09 6.78 -2.20
N SER A 45 1.91 7.41 -3.03
CA SER A 45 3.34 7.53 -2.80
C SER A 45 3.65 8.68 -1.85
N ALA A 46 4.44 8.45 -0.80
CA ALA A 46 4.96 9.54 0.01
C ALA A 46 5.95 10.38 -0.81
N PRO A 47 5.80 11.72 -0.87
CA PRO A 47 6.70 12.59 -1.64
C PRO A 47 8.16 12.44 -1.20
N GLY A 48 9.10 12.43 -2.16
CA GLY A 48 10.54 12.37 -1.88
C GLY A 48 11.04 11.04 -1.30
N SER A 49 10.19 10.02 -1.16
CA SER A 49 10.57 8.75 -0.51
C SER A 49 11.21 7.71 -1.45
N GLY A 50 11.56 8.10 -2.68
CA GLY A 50 12.19 7.19 -3.64
C GLY A 50 13.64 6.88 -3.25
N TYR A 51 13.98 5.59 -3.14
CA TYR A 51 15.35 5.15 -2.87
C TYR A 51 15.63 3.77 -3.47
N THR A 52 16.90 3.48 -3.71
CA THR A 52 17.34 2.15 -4.18
C THR A 52 18.18 1.50 -3.08
N PRO A 53 17.67 0.46 -2.37
CA PRO A 53 18.43 -0.20 -1.31
C PRO A 53 19.67 -0.89 -1.89
N PRO A 54 20.87 -0.71 -1.30
CA PRO A 54 22.12 -1.29 -1.79
C PRO A 54 22.09 -2.81 -1.93
N GLY A 55 21.37 -3.51 -1.04
CA GLY A 55 21.29 -4.97 -1.05
C GLY A 55 20.39 -5.58 -2.13
N THR A 56 19.46 -4.80 -2.71
CA THR A 56 18.54 -5.32 -3.73
C THR A 56 18.76 -4.72 -5.12
N GLY A 57 19.32 -3.51 -5.18
CA GLY A 57 19.51 -2.76 -6.43
C GLY A 57 18.20 -2.40 -7.15
N ARG A 58 17.04 -2.55 -6.49
CA ARG A 58 15.72 -2.29 -7.09
C ARG A 58 15.14 -1.00 -6.54
N PRO A 59 14.57 -0.12 -7.38
CA PRO A 59 13.88 1.08 -6.90
C PRO A 59 12.71 0.74 -5.97
N HIS A 60 12.67 1.41 -4.84
CA HIS A 60 11.57 1.36 -3.87
C HIS A 60 11.10 2.77 -3.53
N ARG A 61 9.88 2.82 -3.03
CA ARG A 61 9.26 4.02 -2.50
C ARG A 61 8.38 3.68 -1.31
N LEU A 62 8.25 4.61 -0.38
CA LEU A 62 7.26 4.51 0.68
C LEU A 62 5.86 4.80 0.12
N ILE A 63 4.92 3.89 0.39
CA ILE A 63 3.51 4.03 0.04
C ILE A 63 2.66 4.08 1.31
N GLU A 64 1.57 4.83 1.25
CA GLU A 64 0.69 5.13 2.39
C GLU A 64 -0.77 4.95 1.99
N LEU A 65 -1.58 4.44 2.91
CA LEU A 65 -3.04 4.40 2.81
C LEU A 65 -3.61 5.01 4.09
N ASP A 66 -4.28 6.16 3.93
CA ASP A 66 -5.10 6.76 4.97
C ASP A 66 -6.36 5.91 5.18
N LEU A 67 -6.57 5.44 6.41
CA LEU A 67 -7.71 4.58 6.76
C LEU A 67 -8.88 5.37 7.37
N VAL A 68 -8.69 6.66 7.67
CA VAL A 68 -9.69 7.55 8.26
C VAL A 68 -10.65 8.11 7.19
N GLN A 69 -10.17 8.29 5.95
CA GLN A 69 -10.93 8.95 4.88
C GLN A 69 -12.08 8.13 4.25
N SER A 70 -12.45 6.96 4.78
CA SER A 70 -13.52 6.12 4.20
C SER A 70 -14.94 6.40 4.72
N SER A 71 -15.16 7.43 5.56
CA SER A 71 -16.45 7.71 6.22
C SER A 71 -17.11 9.05 5.84
N MET A 72 -16.77 9.67 4.71
CA MET A 72 -17.54 10.83 4.20
C MET A 72 -17.85 10.66 2.71
N ARG A 73 -19.00 10.04 2.44
CA ARG A 73 -19.85 10.42 1.31
C ARG A 73 -21.22 10.74 1.89
N VAL A 74 -21.46 12.03 2.10
CA VAL A 74 -22.79 12.62 2.30
C VAL A 74 -23.38 12.89 0.92
#